data_AF-A0A9W6U086-F1
#
_entry.id   AF-A0A9W6U086-F1
#
_cell.length_a   1.000
_cell.length_b   1.000
_cell.length_c   1.000
_cell.angle_alpha   90.00
_cell.angle_beta   90.00
_cell.angle_gamma   90.00
#
_symmetry.space_group_name_H-M   'P 1'
#
loop_
_entity.id
_entity.type
_entity.pdbx_description
1 polymer ?
#
loop_
_entity_poly.entity_id
_entity_poly.type
_entity_poly.pdbx_seq_one_letter_code
_entity_poly.pdbx_strand_id
1 'polypeptide(L)'
;MLKKWLAAAACAALALSARTATNDLDARVEAIVGNLTVEILGQVTQISINYMINDYSLNEEMVRKFAKLHVGSFLLSPLTNGVNAVTGESGWNITQWRSAITTSQDIVMEENNELPMIYGLDSVHGAAHLWRITAQHTLAAGVSWVFAPILEISSNPLWPRTYETFGEDPHLVTVMGEALIRDQQVNNKTAACMKHFVAYSKVNHLNGLALFDCD
;
A
#
# COMPACT_ATOMS: atom_id res chain seq x y z
N MET A 1 3.80 -40.80 -21.85
CA MET A 1 2.58 -40.50 -21.05
C MET A 1 2.90 -40.15 -19.58
N LEU A 2 3.84 -40.84 -18.93
CA LEU A 2 4.22 -40.64 -17.51
C LEU A 2 4.54 -39.19 -17.10
N LYS A 3 5.20 -38.40 -17.96
CA LYS A 3 5.55 -36.99 -17.68
C LYS A 3 4.32 -36.06 -17.51
N LYS A 4 3.22 -36.33 -18.22
CA LYS A 4 1.98 -35.53 -18.10
C LYS A 4 1.24 -35.81 -16.79
N TRP A 5 1.30 -37.06 -16.32
CA TRP A 5 0.72 -37.47 -15.04
C TRP A 5 1.50 -36.94 -13.84
N LEU A 6 2.84 -36.90 -13.92
CA LEU A 6 3.69 -36.29 -12.89
C LEU A 6 3.45 -34.78 -12.74
N ALA A 7 3.30 -34.06 -13.86
CA ALA A 7 2.96 -32.63 -13.83
C ALA A 7 1.56 -32.38 -13.25
N ALA A 8 0.55 -33.18 -13.62
CA ALA A 8 -0.80 -33.06 -13.09
C ALA A 8 -0.87 -33.39 -11.58
N ALA A 9 -0.17 -34.44 -11.12
CA ALA A 9 -0.08 -34.79 -9.71
C ALA A 9 0.66 -33.72 -8.88
N ALA A 10 1.73 -33.14 -9.44
CA ALA A 10 2.43 -32.02 -8.80
C ALA A 10 1.55 -30.76 -8.70
N CYS A 11 0.82 -30.42 -9.76
CA CYS A 11 -0.14 -29.30 -9.73
C CYS A 11 -1.29 -29.55 -8.73
N ALA A 12 -1.82 -30.77 -8.66
CA ALA A 12 -2.87 -31.12 -7.70
C ALA A 12 -2.36 -31.08 -6.24
N ALA A 13 -1.13 -31.55 -5.99
CA ALA A 13 -0.50 -31.46 -4.68
C ALA A 13 -0.22 -30.00 -4.28
N LEU A 14 0.30 -29.17 -5.19
CA LEU A 14 0.50 -27.73 -4.98
C LEU A 14 -0.82 -27.00 -4.70
N ALA A 15 -1.88 -27.30 -5.46
CA ALA A 15 -3.20 -26.73 -5.24
C ALA A 15 -3.80 -27.15 -3.90
N LEU A 16 -3.62 -28.41 -3.49
CA LEU A 16 -4.10 -28.91 -2.20
C LEU A 16 -3.32 -28.28 -1.03
N SER A 17 -1.99 -28.19 -1.12
CA SER A 17 -1.14 -27.54 -0.12
C SER A 17 -1.42 -26.05 0.01
N ALA A 18 -1.64 -25.35 -1.11
CA ALA A 18 -2.07 -23.96 -1.10
C ALA A 18 -3.42 -23.80 -0.40
N ARG A 19 -4.39 -24.69 -0.69
CA ARG A 19 -5.72 -24.66 -0.06
C ARG A 19 -5.70 -24.97 1.44
N THR A 20 -4.83 -25.87 1.89
CA THR A 20 -4.65 -26.10 3.33
C THR A 20 -3.99 -24.91 4.03
N ALA A 21 -3.05 -24.23 3.37
CA ALA A 21 -2.42 -23.03 3.91
C ALA A 21 -3.38 -21.83 3.96
N THR A 22 -4.25 -21.65 2.95
CA THR A 22 -5.29 -20.62 2.99
C THR A 22 -6.30 -20.89 4.09
N ASN A 23 -6.76 -22.13 4.25
CA ASN A 23 -7.69 -22.49 5.32
C ASN A 23 -7.08 -22.25 6.73
N ASP A 24 -5.77 -22.43 6.89
CA ASP A 24 -5.05 -22.10 8.14
C ASP A 24 -5.00 -20.58 8.37
N LEU A 25 -4.71 -19.79 7.33
CA LEU A 25 -4.73 -18.33 7.43
C LEU A 25 -6.13 -17.79 7.73
N ASP A 26 -7.15 -18.30 7.05
CA ASP A 26 -8.55 -17.89 7.27
C ASP A 26 -8.97 -18.17 8.72
N ALA A 27 -8.70 -19.37 9.24
CA ALA A 27 -9.01 -19.72 10.63
C ALA A 27 -8.25 -18.83 11.64
N ARG A 28 -7.00 -18.46 11.35
CA ARG A 28 -6.22 -17.54 12.18
C ARG A 28 -6.77 -16.12 12.14
N VAL A 29 -7.16 -15.63 10.97
CA VAL A 29 -7.80 -14.31 10.81
C VAL A 29 -9.13 -14.29 11.54
N GLU A 30 -9.97 -15.31 11.40
CA GLU A 30 -11.24 -15.43 12.12
C GLU A 30 -11.03 -15.42 13.63
N ALA A 31 -10.03 -16.13 14.14
CA ALA A 31 -9.70 -16.13 15.56
C ALA A 31 -9.24 -14.75 16.08
N ILE A 32 -8.47 -14.01 15.29
CA ILE A 32 -8.04 -12.64 15.64
C ILE A 32 -9.22 -11.69 15.60
N VAL A 33 -9.93 -11.63 14.46
CA VAL A 33 -11.05 -10.70 14.24
C VAL A 33 -12.20 -10.98 15.20
N GLY A 34 -12.48 -12.25 15.51
CA GLY A 34 -13.52 -12.65 16.46
C GLY A 34 -13.27 -12.21 17.90
N ASN A 35 -12.03 -11.86 18.23
CA ASN A 35 -11.66 -11.30 19.54
C ASN A 35 -11.63 -9.77 19.57
N LEU A 36 -11.78 -9.09 18.42
CA LEU A 36 -11.81 -7.62 18.37
C LEU A 36 -13.19 -7.11 18.82
N THR A 37 -13.19 -6.02 19.58
CA THR A 37 -14.39 -5.30 20.00
C THR A 37 -14.45 -3.94 19.33
N VAL A 38 -14.17 -2.86 20.06
CA VAL A 38 -14.04 -1.50 19.52
C VAL A 38 -12.78 -1.34 18.66
N GLU A 39 -11.78 -2.21 18.85
CA GLU A 39 -10.51 -2.23 18.11
C GLU A 39 -10.73 -2.28 16.60
N ILE A 40 -11.76 -2.98 16.14
CA ILE A 40 -12.06 -3.13 14.71
C ILE A 40 -12.27 -1.78 14.02
N LEU A 41 -12.85 -0.79 14.71
CA LEU A 41 -13.06 0.56 14.17
C LEU A 41 -11.73 1.27 13.95
N GLY A 42 -10.79 1.12 14.87
CA GLY A 42 -9.44 1.62 14.70
C GLY A 42 -8.70 0.90 13.56
N GLN A 43 -8.82 -0.43 13.50
CA GLN A 43 -8.10 -1.24 12.52
C GLN A 43 -8.51 -0.94 11.07
N VAL A 44 -9.75 -0.48 10.84
CA VAL A 44 -10.21 0.00 9.51
C VAL A 44 -9.92 1.49 9.27
N THR A 45 -9.27 2.17 10.21
CA THR A 45 -8.91 3.59 10.09
C THR A 45 -7.50 3.75 9.55
N GLN A 46 -7.36 4.67 8.59
CA GLN A 46 -6.09 5.06 8.00
C GLN A 46 -5.81 6.53 8.26
N ILE A 47 -4.62 6.85 8.78
CA ILE A 47 -4.22 8.22 9.15
C ILE A 47 -2.98 8.64 8.35
N SER A 48 -2.88 9.94 8.03
CA SER A 48 -1.66 10.50 7.45
C SER A 48 -0.52 10.51 8.47
N ILE A 49 0.67 10.07 8.07
CA ILE A 49 1.87 10.15 8.92
C ILE A 49 2.15 11.59 9.39
N ASN A 50 1.70 12.61 8.66
CA ASN A 50 1.91 14.01 9.03
C ASN A 50 1.33 14.37 10.41
N TYR A 51 0.34 13.63 10.92
CA TYR A 51 -0.18 13.82 12.28
C TYR A 51 0.72 13.22 13.38
N MET A 52 1.70 12.41 13.02
CA MET A 52 2.69 11.80 13.91
C MET A 52 4.05 12.50 13.84
N ILE A 53 4.13 13.68 13.20
CA ILE A 53 5.38 14.41 13.01
C ILE A 53 5.25 15.78 13.67
N ASN A 54 6.25 16.17 14.44
CA ASN A 54 6.41 17.55 14.90
C ASN A 54 7.86 18.01 14.68
N ASP A 55 8.05 19.24 14.21
CA ASP A 55 9.36 19.88 14.07
C ASP A 55 10.43 18.97 13.41
N TYR A 56 10.07 18.31 12.30
CA TYR A 56 10.95 17.37 11.57
C TYR A 56 11.37 16.12 12.36
N SER A 57 10.62 15.75 13.41
CA SER A 57 10.87 14.57 14.25
C SER A 57 9.59 13.76 14.47
N LEU A 58 9.73 12.47 14.83
CA LEU A 58 8.59 11.63 15.19
C LEU A 58 8.00 12.12 16.52
N ASN A 59 6.70 12.40 16.53
CA ASN A 59 5.95 12.70 17.73
C ASN A 59 5.41 11.39 18.34
N GLU A 60 6.21 10.76 19.20
CA GLU A 60 5.87 9.49 19.85
C GLU A 60 4.60 9.58 20.71
N GLU A 61 4.26 10.74 21.29
CA GLU A 61 3.01 10.94 22.03
C GLU A 61 1.79 10.77 21.12
N MET A 62 1.85 11.33 19.91
CA MET A 62 0.80 11.16 18.92
C MET A 62 0.73 9.73 18.39
N VAL A 63 1.87 9.05 18.22
CA VAL A 63 1.90 7.61 17.89
C VAL A 63 1.19 6.81 18.97
N ARG A 64 1.54 7.00 20.25
CA ARG A 64 0.88 6.33 21.39
C ARG A 64 -0.61 6.61 21.44
N LYS A 65 -1.01 7.84 21.16
CA LYS A 65 -2.43 8.22 21.08
C LYS A 65 -3.16 7.43 19.98
N PHE A 66 -2.59 7.33 18.78
CA PHE A 66 -3.20 6.57 17.69
C PHE A 66 -3.17 5.05 17.94
N ALA A 67 -2.13 4.53 18.59
CA ALA A 67 -2.06 3.13 19.01
C ALA A 67 -3.20 2.76 19.98
N LYS A 68 -3.47 3.61 20.98
CA LYS A 68 -4.61 3.45 21.90
C LYS A 68 -5.98 3.60 21.25
N LEU A 69 -6.03 4.23 20.08
CA LEU A 69 -7.22 4.30 19.22
C LEU A 69 -7.28 3.14 18.21
N HIS A 70 -6.35 2.19 18.31
CA HIS A 70 -6.24 0.99 17.49
C HIS A 70 -6.07 1.26 16.00
N VAL A 71 -5.52 2.41 15.60
CA VAL A 71 -5.37 2.81 14.19
C VAL A 71 -4.58 1.75 13.41
N GLY A 72 -5.20 1.20 12.37
CA GLY A 72 -4.65 0.05 11.64
C GLY A 72 -3.60 0.40 10.61
N SER A 73 -3.66 1.61 10.01
CA SER A 73 -2.69 1.97 8.99
C SER A 73 -2.32 3.45 8.94
N PHE A 74 -1.11 3.70 8.45
CA PHE A 74 -0.58 5.02 8.20
C PHE A 74 -0.12 5.15 6.76
N LEU A 75 -0.29 6.32 6.17
CA LEU A 75 0.05 6.58 4.78
C LEU A 75 0.88 7.86 4.64
N LEU A 76 1.63 7.91 3.53
CA LEU A 76 2.33 9.04 2.92
C LEU A 76 3.83 9.06 3.25
N SER A 77 4.56 9.95 2.61
CA SER A 77 5.91 10.30 3.04
C SER A 77 5.81 11.38 4.14
N PRO A 78 6.54 11.26 5.25
CA PRO A 78 6.76 12.35 6.16
C PRO A 78 7.40 13.51 5.40
N LEU A 79 7.10 14.74 5.84
CA LEU A 79 7.78 15.97 5.41
C LEU A 79 7.57 16.36 3.94
N THR A 80 6.31 16.37 3.50
CA THR A 80 5.91 17.06 2.24
C THR A 80 6.08 18.59 2.29
N ASN A 81 6.56 19.14 3.41
CA ASN A 81 6.50 20.58 3.72
C ASN A 81 7.76 21.38 3.36
N GLY A 82 8.65 20.81 2.54
CA GLY A 82 9.82 21.52 2.01
C GLY A 82 11.05 21.47 2.93
N VAL A 83 11.99 22.38 2.69
CA VAL A 83 13.28 22.44 3.38
C VAL A 83 13.10 23.01 4.79
N ASN A 84 13.68 22.35 5.79
CA ASN A 84 13.77 22.87 7.15
C ASN A 84 14.52 24.21 7.15
N ALA A 85 13.84 25.29 7.54
CA ALA A 85 14.42 26.63 7.52
C ALA A 85 15.58 26.82 8.53
N VAL A 86 15.70 25.95 9.53
CA VAL A 86 16.74 26.00 10.57
C VAL A 86 17.94 25.13 10.21
N THR A 87 17.71 23.89 9.76
CA THR A 87 18.80 22.94 9.45
C THR A 87 19.20 22.95 7.98
N GLY A 88 18.36 23.49 7.09
CA GLY A 88 18.54 23.41 5.64
C GLY A 88 18.28 22.02 5.06
N GLU A 89 17.83 21.06 5.87
CA GLU A 89 17.58 19.69 5.44
C GLU A 89 16.21 19.54 4.77
N SER A 90 16.14 18.74 3.71
CA SER A 90 14.90 18.41 3.01
C SER A 90 14.51 16.97 3.32
N GLY A 91 13.50 16.78 4.16
CA GLY A 91 13.01 15.44 4.51
C GLY A 91 13.93 14.65 5.46
N TRP A 92 13.64 13.37 5.59
CA TRP A 92 14.45 12.42 6.38
C TRP A 92 15.37 11.60 5.47
N ASN A 93 16.59 11.32 5.96
CA ASN A 93 17.42 10.28 5.37
C ASN A 93 16.87 8.89 5.69
N ILE A 94 17.39 7.85 5.02
CA ILE A 94 16.88 6.48 5.16
C ILE A 94 16.95 5.95 6.60
N THR A 95 17.96 6.36 7.38
CA THR A 95 18.11 5.94 8.78
C THR A 95 17.05 6.59 9.67
N GLN A 96 16.80 7.89 9.51
CA GLN A 96 15.75 8.62 10.23
C GLN A 96 14.37 8.04 9.89
N TRP A 97 14.08 7.84 8.60
CA TRP A 97 12.84 7.21 8.15
C TRP A 97 12.66 5.82 8.76
N ARG A 98 13.70 4.97 8.68
CA ARG A 98 13.64 3.61 9.21
C ARG A 98 13.46 3.59 10.71
N SER A 99 14.19 4.44 11.42
CA SER A 99 14.03 4.60 12.85
C SER A 99 12.59 4.98 13.18
N ALA A 100 12.01 5.96 12.49
CA ALA A 100 10.66 6.43 12.77
C ALA A 100 9.59 5.33 12.55
N ILE A 101 9.68 4.56 11.46
CA ILE A 101 8.75 3.45 11.22
C ILE A 101 8.91 2.35 12.27
N THR A 102 10.14 1.95 12.58
CA THR A 102 10.41 0.89 13.58
C THR A 102 9.89 1.33 14.96
N THR A 103 10.25 2.52 15.42
CA THR A 103 9.76 3.07 16.69
C THR A 103 8.24 3.15 16.72
N SER A 104 7.60 3.54 15.60
CA SER A 104 6.14 3.60 15.54
C SER A 104 5.50 2.22 15.65
N GLN A 105 6.06 1.22 14.97
CA GLN A 105 5.60 -0.16 15.06
C GLN A 105 5.76 -0.69 16.49
N ASP A 106 6.90 -0.46 17.13
CA ASP A 106 7.17 -0.93 18.49
C ASP A 106 6.17 -0.33 19.49
N ILE A 107 5.91 0.98 19.40
CA ILE A 107 4.90 1.68 20.21
C ILE A 107 3.50 1.09 19.97
N VAL A 108 3.14 0.85 18.71
CA VAL A 108 1.83 0.27 18.38
C VAL A 108 1.72 -1.13 18.98
N MET A 109 2.72 -2.00 18.83
CA MET A 109 2.68 -3.34 19.42
C MET A 109 2.54 -3.31 20.95
N GLU A 110 3.19 -2.35 21.62
CA GLU A 110 3.10 -2.15 23.07
C GLU A 110 1.70 -1.70 23.53
N GLU A 111 1.08 -0.76 22.81
CA GLU A 111 -0.12 -0.05 23.27
C GLU A 111 -1.43 -0.55 22.62
N ASN A 112 -1.35 -1.35 21.54
CA ASN A 112 -2.49 -1.78 20.72
C ASN A 112 -2.79 -3.28 20.90
N ASN A 113 -2.62 -3.83 22.11
CA ASN A 113 -2.88 -5.25 22.39
C ASN A 113 -2.14 -6.21 21.42
N GLU A 114 -0.90 -5.88 21.05
CA GLU A 114 -0.09 -6.62 20.07
C GLU A 114 -0.67 -6.68 18.64
N LEU A 115 -1.68 -5.85 18.31
CA LEU A 115 -2.15 -5.68 16.94
C LEU A 115 -1.22 -4.74 16.17
N PRO A 116 -0.63 -5.18 15.05
CA PRO A 116 0.33 -4.37 14.31
C PRO A 116 -0.34 -3.24 13.52
N MET A 117 0.41 -2.17 13.27
CA MET A 117 0.08 -1.21 12.20
C MET A 117 0.62 -1.67 10.84
N ILE A 118 0.00 -1.17 9.76
CA ILE A 118 0.51 -1.28 8.39
C ILE A 118 0.94 0.11 7.90
N TYR A 119 2.10 0.18 7.25
CA TYR A 119 2.59 1.42 6.67
C TYR A 119 2.52 1.41 5.13
N GLY A 120 1.79 2.38 4.59
CA GLY A 120 1.55 2.59 3.18
C GLY A 120 2.35 3.75 2.59
N LEU A 121 2.69 3.67 1.30
CA LEU A 121 3.28 4.78 0.53
C LEU A 121 2.50 5.06 -0.74
N ASP A 122 2.12 6.33 -0.92
CA ASP A 122 1.40 6.81 -2.10
C ASP A 122 2.28 7.47 -3.15
N SER A 123 3.50 7.90 -2.80
CA SER A 123 4.37 8.68 -3.68
C SER A 123 4.98 7.92 -4.87
N VAL A 124 4.68 6.63 -5.02
CA VAL A 124 5.17 5.81 -6.15
C VAL A 124 4.15 5.89 -7.28
N HIS A 125 4.36 6.84 -8.21
CA HIS A 125 3.48 7.10 -9.35
C HIS A 125 4.18 6.93 -10.69
N GLY A 126 3.48 6.40 -11.69
CA GLY A 126 4.01 6.28 -13.05
C GLY A 126 3.95 4.85 -13.60
N ALA A 127 3.65 4.71 -14.88
CA ALA A 127 3.63 3.41 -15.55
C ALA A 127 5.04 2.83 -15.86
N ALA A 128 6.10 3.65 -15.75
CA ALA A 128 7.45 3.33 -16.21
C ALA A 128 8.39 2.70 -15.15
N HIS A 129 7.91 2.38 -13.96
CA HIS A 129 8.78 1.86 -12.89
C HIS A 129 9.21 0.41 -13.10
N LEU A 130 10.40 0.07 -12.57
CA LEU A 130 10.84 -1.32 -12.40
C LEU A 130 10.29 -1.89 -11.10
N TRP A 131 9.03 -2.30 -11.13
CA TRP A 131 8.22 -2.59 -9.93
C TRP A 131 8.79 -3.63 -8.99
N ARG A 132 9.49 -4.64 -9.50
CA ARG A 132 10.18 -5.62 -8.66
C ARG A 132 11.25 -4.97 -7.76
N ILE A 133 12.05 -4.06 -8.31
CA ILE A 133 13.10 -3.35 -7.56
C ILE A 133 12.46 -2.34 -6.62
N THR A 134 11.46 -1.59 -7.12
CA THR A 134 10.71 -0.63 -6.31
C THR A 134 10.10 -1.30 -5.07
N ALA A 135 9.46 -2.46 -5.23
CA ALA A 135 8.87 -3.21 -4.12
C ALA A 135 9.91 -3.68 -3.09
N GLN A 136 11.11 -4.05 -3.54
CA GLN A 136 12.21 -4.40 -2.64
C GLN A 136 12.73 -3.17 -1.89
N HIS A 137 12.85 -2.02 -2.56
CA HIS A 137 13.29 -0.77 -1.95
C HIS A 137 12.27 -0.23 -0.94
N THR A 138 10.97 -0.26 -1.25
CA THR A 138 9.92 0.19 -0.32
C THR A 138 9.86 -0.72 0.90
N LEU A 139 9.96 -2.04 0.71
CA LEU A 139 10.04 -2.99 1.82
C LEU A 139 11.31 -2.77 2.66
N ALA A 140 12.44 -2.49 1.99
CA ALA A 140 13.71 -2.11 2.62
C ALA A 140 13.70 -0.70 3.25
N ALA A 141 12.65 0.09 3.02
CA ALA A 141 12.32 1.32 3.75
C ALA A 141 11.20 1.12 4.81
N GLY A 142 10.61 -0.08 4.93
CA GLY A 142 9.59 -0.39 5.95
C GLY A 142 8.17 -0.17 5.50
N VAL A 143 7.99 0.06 4.20
CA VAL A 143 6.71 0.21 3.54
C VAL A 143 6.33 -1.14 2.96
N SER A 144 5.39 -1.82 3.61
CA SER A 144 4.85 -3.11 3.15
C SER A 144 3.64 -2.95 2.24
N TRP A 145 3.09 -1.74 2.07
CA TRP A 145 1.93 -1.49 1.22
C TRP A 145 2.17 -0.31 0.28
N VAL A 146 2.10 -0.53 -1.03
CA VAL A 146 2.40 0.50 -2.03
C VAL A 146 1.17 0.77 -2.88
N PHE A 147 0.79 2.05 -2.98
CA PHE A 147 -0.44 2.49 -3.63
C PHE A 147 -0.22 2.64 -5.13
N ALA A 148 0.00 1.51 -5.77
CA ALA A 148 0.18 1.34 -7.19
C ALA A 148 -0.27 -0.08 -7.57
N PRO A 149 -0.68 -0.31 -8.83
CA PRO A 149 -0.65 0.62 -9.97
C PRO A 149 -1.89 1.50 -10.14
N ILE A 150 -1.78 2.48 -11.04
CA ILE A 150 -2.95 3.22 -11.54
C ILE A 150 -3.39 2.58 -12.86
N LEU A 151 -4.61 2.03 -12.87
CA LEU A 151 -5.15 1.25 -13.99
C LEU A 151 -6.33 1.96 -14.67
N GLU A 152 -6.21 3.27 -14.81
CA GLU A 152 -7.21 4.12 -15.47
C GLU A 152 -7.17 3.98 -16.99
N ILE A 153 -8.32 4.08 -17.64
CA ILE A 153 -8.39 4.17 -19.11
C ILE A 153 -8.34 5.65 -19.51
N SER A 154 -7.13 6.17 -19.75
CA SER A 154 -6.95 7.58 -20.11
C SER A 154 -6.98 7.79 -21.62
N SER A 155 -8.08 8.37 -22.11
CA SER A 155 -8.25 8.84 -23.49
C SER A 155 -8.16 10.37 -23.62
N ASN A 156 -7.99 11.09 -22.50
CA ASN A 156 -7.92 12.55 -22.49
C ASN A 156 -6.48 13.00 -22.17
N PRO A 157 -5.69 13.47 -23.16
CA PRO A 157 -4.31 13.88 -22.93
C PRO A 157 -4.18 15.11 -22.03
N LEU A 158 -5.26 15.88 -21.81
CA LEU A 158 -5.27 17.02 -20.89
C LEU A 158 -5.39 16.57 -19.43
N TRP A 159 -5.76 15.32 -19.17
CA TRP A 159 -5.80 14.80 -17.81
C TRP A 159 -4.36 14.64 -17.31
N PRO A 160 -3.95 15.40 -16.26
CA PRO A 160 -2.55 15.54 -15.88
C PRO A 160 -1.94 14.24 -15.36
N ARG A 161 -2.76 13.23 -15.03
CA ARG A 161 -2.34 11.93 -14.49
C ARG A 161 -2.28 10.83 -15.55
N THR A 162 -2.41 11.18 -16.84
CA THR A 162 -2.28 10.24 -17.95
C THR A 162 -0.96 9.48 -17.94
N TYR A 163 0.14 10.13 -17.50
CA TYR A 163 1.46 9.50 -17.37
C TYR A 163 1.52 8.38 -16.31
N GLU A 164 0.51 8.28 -15.45
CA GLU A 164 0.46 7.29 -14.36
C GLU A 164 -0.16 5.96 -14.79
N THR A 165 -0.83 5.92 -15.96
CA THR A 165 -1.48 4.72 -16.51
C THR A 165 -0.83 4.26 -17.83
N PHE A 166 -1.33 3.16 -18.39
CA PHE A 166 -0.83 2.53 -19.62
C PHE A 166 -1.55 2.97 -20.91
N GLY A 167 -2.45 3.96 -20.81
CA GLY A 167 -3.11 4.59 -21.95
C GLY A 167 -4.63 4.32 -22.01
N GLU A 168 -5.16 4.23 -23.23
CA GLU A 168 -6.60 4.18 -23.52
C GLU A 168 -7.14 2.79 -23.85
N ASP A 169 -6.28 1.79 -24.02
CA ASP A 169 -6.67 0.44 -24.40
C ASP A 169 -6.86 -0.46 -23.16
N PRO A 170 -8.09 -0.96 -22.89
CA PRO A 170 -8.34 -1.81 -21.73
C PRO A 170 -7.53 -3.12 -21.74
N HIS A 171 -7.25 -3.67 -22.92
CA HIS A 171 -6.48 -4.91 -23.02
C HIS A 171 -5.04 -4.68 -22.58
N LEU A 172 -4.38 -3.65 -23.10
CA LEU A 172 -3.02 -3.26 -22.72
C LEU A 172 -2.93 -2.92 -21.23
N VAL A 173 -3.86 -2.11 -20.72
CA VAL A 173 -3.91 -1.74 -19.29
C VAL A 173 -4.04 -2.98 -18.41
N THR A 174 -4.84 -3.97 -18.83
CA THR A 174 -4.98 -5.25 -18.11
C THR A 174 -3.68 -6.05 -18.09
N VAL A 175 -3.06 -6.26 -19.26
CA VAL A 175 -1.83 -7.06 -19.38
C VAL A 175 -0.68 -6.42 -18.59
N MET A 176 -0.52 -5.11 -18.71
CA MET A 176 0.52 -4.38 -18.01
C MET A 176 0.26 -4.29 -16.51
N GLY A 177 -0.99 -4.05 -16.11
CA GLY A 177 -1.41 -4.01 -14.71
C GLY A 177 -1.19 -5.34 -14.00
N GLU A 178 -1.53 -6.47 -14.65
CA GLU A 178 -1.28 -7.80 -14.11
C GLU A 178 0.22 -8.05 -13.88
N ALA A 179 1.05 -7.76 -14.90
CA ALA A 179 2.51 -7.94 -14.80
C ALA A 179 3.09 -7.11 -13.64
N LEU A 180 2.63 -5.87 -13.51
CA LEU A 180 3.05 -4.95 -12.45
C LEU A 180 2.69 -5.47 -11.05
N ILE A 181 1.43 -5.86 -10.84
CA ILE A 181 0.96 -6.39 -9.55
C ILE A 181 1.77 -7.64 -9.17
N ARG A 182 2.01 -8.55 -10.12
CA ARG A 182 2.83 -9.75 -9.91
C ARG A 182 4.26 -9.38 -9.52
N ASP A 183 4.87 -8.41 -10.17
CA ASP A 183 6.23 -7.94 -9.86
C ASP A 183 6.30 -7.27 -8.49
N GLN A 184 5.31 -6.46 -8.14
CA GLN A 184 5.26 -5.77 -6.84
C GLN A 184 5.06 -6.76 -5.69
N GLN A 185 4.24 -7.79 -5.89
CA GLN A 185 3.93 -8.81 -4.88
C GLN A 185 4.86 -10.03 -4.93
N VAL A 186 5.93 -10.01 -5.75
CA VAL A 186 6.79 -11.18 -6.01
C VAL A 186 7.37 -11.84 -4.75
N ASN A 187 7.55 -11.06 -3.69
CA ASN A 187 8.15 -11.51 -2.43
C ASN A 187 7.12 -11.94 -1.37
N ASN A 188 5.81 -11.82 -1.65
CA ASN A 188 4.70 -12.01 -0.70
C ASN A 188 4.84 -11.18 0.59
N LYS A 189 5.55 -10.05 0.53
CA LYS A 189 5.82 -9.14 1.66
C LYS A 189 5.45 -7.69 1.36
N THR A 190 5.29 -7.34 0.09
CA THR A 190 4.79 -6.02 -0.35
C THR A 190 3.43 -6.21 -0.99
N ALA A 191 2.41 -5.51 -0.49
CA ALA A 191 1.07 -5.49 -1.05
C ALA A 191 0.94 -4.40 -2.13
N ALA A 192 0.19 -4.72 -3.20
CA ALA A 192 -0.24 -3.74 -4.19
C ALA A 192 -1.63 -3.21 -3.90
N CYS A 193 -1.92 -2.02 -4.41
CA CYS A 193 -3.23 -1.40 -4.31
C CYS A 193 -3.51 -0.70 -5.64
N MET A 194 -4.32 -1.38 -6.47
CA MET A 194 -4.78 -0.79 -7.72
C MET A 194 -5.70 0.39 -7.42
N LYS A 195 -5.52 1.48 -8.16
CA LYS A 195 -6.33 2.70 -8.01
C LYS A 195 -6.57 3.36 -9.38
N HIS A 196 -7.51 4.29 -9.53
CA HIS A 196 -8.44 4.79 -8.53
C HIS A 196 -9.81 4.24 -8.88
N PHE A 197 -10.19 3.14 -8.25
CA PHE A 197 -11.42 2.45 -8.63
C PHE A 197 -12.65 3.37 -8.43
N VAL A 198 -13.35 3.80 -9.48
CA VAL A 198 -13.12 3.57 -10.92
C VAL A 198 -13.41 4.82 -11.76
N ALA A 199 -12.91 4.85 -13.00
CA ALA A 199 -13.22 5.87 -14.01
C ALA A 199 -12.76 7.29 -13.64
N TYR A 200 -11.76 7.41 -12.77
CA TYR A 200 -11.20 8.68 -12.32
C TYR A 200 -10.59 9.52 -13.46
N SER A 201 -10.17 8.87 -14.54
CA SER A 201 -9.70 9.53 -15.78
C SER A 201 -10.80 10.24 -16.59
N LYS A 202 -12.09 9.98 -16.30
CA LYS A 202 -13.22 10.65 -16.94
C LYS A 202 -13.49 11.99 -16.26
N VAL A 203 -12.71 13.00 -16.63
CA VAL A 203 -12.88 14.38 -16.16
C VAL A 203 -13.66 15.21 -17.18
N ASN A 204 -14.63 15.99 -16.70
CA ASN A 204 -15.32 17.00 -17.50
C ASN A 204 -14.39 18.20 -17.72
N HIS A 205 -14.44 18.82 -18.91
CA HIS A 205 -13.51 19.87 -19.36
C HIS A 205 -13.42 21.13 -18.49
N LEU A 206 -14.26 21.25 -17.45
CA LEU A 206 -14.40 22.48 -16.67
C LEU A 206 -13.60 22.51 -15.37
N ASN A 207 -13.28 21.37 -14.75
CA ASN A 207 -12.52 21.34 -13.49
C ASN A 207 -11.73 20.04 -13.39
N GLY A 208 -10.42 20.09 -13.17
CA GLY A 208 -9.52 18.91 -13.07
C GLY A 208 -9.79 17.94 -11.91
N LEU A 209 -10.98 17.97 -11.31
CA LEU A 209 -11.52 16.95 -10.39
C LEU A 209 -12.52 16.10 -11.17
N ALA A 210 -12.34 14.78 -11.11
CA ALA A 210 -13.34 13.83 -11.57
C ALA A 210 -14.57 13.92 -10.65
N LEU A 211 -15.54 14.73 -11.03
CA LEU A 211 -16.88 14.65 -10.50
C LEU A 211 -17.58 13.54 -11.28
N PHE A 212 -18.03 12.51 -10.57
CA PHE A 212 -19.03 11.57 -11.08
C PHE A 212 -20.33 12.35 -11.33
N ASP A 213 -20.44 13.02 -12.48
CA ASP A 213 -21.74 13.44 -12.99
C ASP A 213 -22.45 12.16 -13.45
N CYS A 214 -23.34 11.65 -12.59
CA CYS A 214 -24.35 10.68 -13.01
C CYS A 214 -25.40 11.44 -13.83
N ASP A 215 -25.41 11.21 -15.14
CA ASP A 215 -26.60 11.48 -15.97
C ASP A 215 -27.74 10.50 -15.61
#